data_AF-A0A4R4DJ09-F1
#
_entry.id   AF-A0A4R4DJ09-F1
#
_cell.length_a   1.000
_cell.length_b   1.000
_cell.length_c   1.000
_cell.angle_alpha   90.00
_cell.angle_beta   90.00
_cell.angle_gamma   90.00
#
_symmetry.space_group_name_H-M   'P 1'
#
loop_
_entity.id
_entity.type
_entity.pdbx_description
1 polymer ?
#
loop_
_entity_poly.entity_id
_entity_poly.type
_entity_poly.pdbx_seq_one_letter_code
_entity_poly.pdbx_strand_id
1 'polypeptide(L)' 'MGRLPGGLEVEIRHRRAVDGSAAEQLVVSLTAPAGFEAWGRLMETANPMLAWASMVEAAWTPWLTLMGMAPRLPRR' A
#
# COMPACT_ATOMS: atom_id res chain seq x y z
N MET A 1 4.58 1.90 -9.19
CA MET A 1 5.06 2.87 -8.19
C MET A 1 3.97 3.90 -7.97
N GLY A 2 3.58 4.15 -6.72
CA GLY A 2 2.55 5.12 -6.35
C GLY A 2 3.10 6.13 -5.34
N ARG A 3 2.52 7.32 -5.31
CA ARG A 3 2.90 8.39 -4.37
C ARG A 3 1.71 8.72 -3.45
N LEU A 4 2.00 8.86 -2.18
CA LEU A 4 1.03 9.08 -1.11
C LEU A 4 1.23 10.43 -0.43
N PRO A 5 0.28 10.87 0.44
CA PRO A 5 0.43 12.08 1.22
C PRO A 5 1.75 12.13 2.00
N GLY A 6 2.31 13.33 2.14
CA GLY A 6 3.62 13.51 2.77
C GLY A 6 4.81 13.06 1.90
N GLY A 7 4.58 12.72 0.62
CA GLY A 7 5.63 12.35 -0.31
C GLY A 7 6.12 10.91 -0.16
N LEU A 8 5.41 10.07 0.60
CA LEU A 8 5.72 8.65 0.74
C LEU A 8 5.57 7.94 -0.61
N GLU A 9 6.57 7.16 -0.96
CA GLU A 9 6.60 6.37 -2.18
C GLU A 9 6.31 4.90 -1.84
N VAL A 10 5.47 4.28 -2.65
CA VAL A 10 5.09 2.87 -2.51
C VAL A 10 5.45 2.12 -3.77
N GLU A 11 6.21 1.05 -3.60
CA GLU A 11 6.48 0.07 -4.63
C GLU A 11 5.84 -1.25 -4.25
N ILE A 12 5.07 -1.83 -5.17
CA ILE A 12 4.49 -3.18 -5.03
C ILE A 12 5.06 -4.01 -6.16
N ARG A 13 5.81 -5.06 -5.82
CA ARG A 13 6.38 -6.00 -6.78
C ARG A 13 5.78 -7.38 -6.52
N HIS A 14 5.13 -7.93 -7.54
CA HIS A 14 4.74 -9.34 -7.55
C HIS A 14 5.78 -10.13 -8.33
N ARG A 15 6.31 -11.19 -7.73
CA ARG A 15 7.25 -12.12 -8.38
C ARG A 15 6.80 -13.55 -8.09
N ARG A 16 6.86 -14.39 -9.12
CA ARG A 16 6.77 -15.84 -8.96
C ARG A 16 8.18 -16.39 -8.78
N ALA A 17 8.38 -17.29 -7.82
CA ALA A 17 9.69 -17.88 -7.59
C ALA A 17 10.18 -18.63 -8.84
N VAL A 18 11.45 -18.41 -9.18
CA VAL A 18 12.06 -18.91 -10.44
C VAL A 18 12.56 -20.36 -10.30
N ASP A 19 12.64 -20.88 -9.07
CA ASP A 19 13.24 -22.17 -8.71
C ASP A 19 12.29 -23.37 -8.76
N GLY A 20 11.12 -23.23 -9.41
CA GLY A 20 10.14 -24.30 -9.51
C GLY A 20 9.33 -24.54 -8.23
N SER A 21 9.58 -23.78 -7.16
CA SER A 21 8.64 -23.71 -6.05
C SER A 21 7.41 -22.92 -6.49
N ALA A 22 6.20 -23.40 -6.15
CA ALA A 22 4.95 -22.69 -6.42
C ALA A 22 4.80 -21.40 -5.56
N ALA A 23 5.89 -20.87 -5.02
CA ALA A 23 5.87 -19.73 -4.13
C ALA A 23 5.63 -18.44 -4.92
N GLU A 24 4.52 -17.78 -4.61
CA GLU A 24 4.24 -16.41 -5.04
C GLU A 24 4.73 -15.45 -3.96
N GLN A 25 5.42 -14.41 -4.38
CA GLN A 25 5.98 -13.39 -3.50
C GLN A 25 5.43 -12.02 -3.88
N LEU A 26 4.84 -11.35 -2.89
CA LEU A 26 4.48 -9.95 -2.97
C LEU A 26 5.41 -9.16 -2.05
N VAL A 27 6.15 -8.20 -2.60
CA VAL A 27 7.00 -7.27 -1.84
C VAL A 27 6.37 -5.89 -1.90
N VAL A 28 6.11 -5.31 -0.73
CA VAL A 28 5.66 -3.92 -0.59
C VAL A 28 6.78 -3.14 0.07
N SER A 29 7.32 -2.15 -0.64
CA SER A 29 8.36 -1.26 -0.15
C SER A 29 7.80 0.14 0.03
N LEU A 30 8.12 0.73 1.18
CA LEU A 30 7.74 2.11 1.53
C LEU A 30 9.00 2.94 1.67
N THR A 31 9.06 4.05 0.95
CA THR A 31 10.14 5.02 1.05
C THR A 31 9.56 6.35 1.51
N ALA A 32 10.07 6.87 2.63
CA ALA A 32 9.71 8.18 3.15
C ALA A 32 10.87 9.16 2.91
N PRO A 33 10.85 9.97 1.83
CA PRO A 33 11.96 10.87 1.50
C PRO A 33 12.23 11.92 2.60
N ALA A 34 11.20 12.29 3.37
CA ALA A 34 11.30 13.19 4.52
C ALA A 34 11.50 12.47 5.87
N GLY A 35 11.78 11.16 5.84
CA GLY A 35 11.89 10.31 7.03
C GLY A 35 10.55 9.80 7.56
N PHE A 36 10.57 8.65 8.23
CA PHE A 36 9.37 8.03 8.80
C PHE A 36 8.79 8.81 9.99
N GLU A 37 9.56 9.65 10.66
CA GLU A 37 9.07 10.53 11.72
C GLU A 37 8.12 11.62 11.19
N ALA A 38 8.43 12.22 10.04
CA ALA A 38 7.56 13.21 9.41
C ALA A 38 6.25 12.57 8.94
N TRP A 39 6.34 11.35 8.40
CA TRP A 39 5.19 10.51 8.10
C TRP A 39 4.41 10.16 9.38
N GLY A 40 5.09 9.82 10.46
CA GLY A 40 4.49 9.46 11.75
C GLY A 40 3.66 10.59 12.32
N ARG A 41 4.19 11.81 12.32
CA ARG A 41 3.46 13.02 12.72
C ARG A 41 2.25 13.32 11.81
N LEU A 42 2.39 13.12 10.50
CA LEU A 42 1.25 13.23 9.57
C LEU A 42 0.15 12.20 9.90
N MET A 43 0.53 11.06 10.46
CA MET A 43 -0.39 9.97 10.81
C MET A 43 -0.96 10.09 12.20
N GLU A 44 -0.24 10.70 13.14
CA GLU A 44 -0.74 11.08 14.47
C GLU A 44 -1.83 12.16 14.37
N THR A 45 -1.70 13.07 13.40
CA THR A 45 -2.75 14.09 13.11
C THR A 45 -3.94 13.52 12.33
N ALA A 46 -3.80 12.33 11.75
CA ALA A 46 -4.88 11.54 11.18
C ALA A 46 -5.32 10.44 12.17
N ASN A 47 -6.44 9.76 11.91
CA ASN A 47 -6.66 8.47 12.58
C ASN A 47 -5.69 7.45 11.94
N PRO A 48 -4.66 6.94 12.67
CA PRO A 48 -3.60 6.14 12.05
C PRO A 48 -4.12 4.84 11.44
N MET A 49 -5.12 4.21 12.08
CA MET A 49 -5.75 3.00 11.56
C MET A 49 -6.58 3.27 10.32
N LEU A 50 -7.28 4.40 10.27
CA LEU A 50 -8.08 4.77 9.09
C LEU A 50 -7.18 5.09 7.89
N ALA A 51 -6.06 5.76 8.13
CA ALA A 51 -5.07 6.06 7.10
C ALA A 51 -4.40 4.79 6.56
N TRP A 52 -4.00 3.87 7.46
CA TRP A 52 -3.48 2.55 7.07
C TRP A 52 -4.50 1.73 6.29
N ALA A 53 -5.76 1.67 6.74
CA ALA A 53 -6.82 0.94 6.04
C ALA A 53 -7.05 1.48 4.62
N SER A 54 -7.13 2.81 4.47
CA SER A 54 -7.29 3.46 3.17
C SER A 54 -6.10 3.18 2.24
N MET A 55 -4.89 3.14 2.80
CA MET A 55 -3.66 2.89 2.05
C MET A 55 -3.56 1.44 1.58
N VAL A 56 -3.87 0.47 2.45
CA VAL A 56 -3.94 -0.95 2.11
C VAL A 56 -5.01 -1.20 1.05
N GLU A 57 -6.19 -0.58 1.20
CA GLU A 57 -7.28 -0.73 0.24
C GLU A 57 -6.93 -0.16 -1.15
N ALA A 58 -6.28 1.02 -1.20
CA ALA A 58 -5.80 1.59 -2.46
C ALA A 58 -4.71 0.74 -3.11
N ALA A 59 -3.76 0.22 -2.33
CA ALA A 59 -2.69 -0.66 -2.82
C ALA A 59 -3.23 -2.00 -3.37
N TRP A 60 -4.30 -2.54 -2.78
CA TRP A 60 -4.94 -3.79 -3.21
C TRP A 60 -6.00 -3.59 -4.29
N THR A 61 -6.45 -2.37 -4.57
CA THR A 61 -7.51 -2.08 -5.56
C THR A 61 -7.27 -2.72 -6.94
N PRO A 62 -6.06 -2.68 -7.54
CA PRO A 62 -5.82 -3.34 -8.83
C PRO A 62 -6.08 -4.84 -8.79
N TRP A 63 -5.69 -5.50 -7.69
CA TRP A 63 -5.87 -6.95 -7.49
C TRP A 63 -7.31 -7.31 -7.16
N LEU A 64 -7.99 -6.53 -6.31
CA LEU A 64 -9.41 -6.72 -6.00
C LEU A 64 -10.26 -6.59 -7.26
N THR A 65 -9.93 -5.63 -8.13
CA THR A 65 -10.59 -5.45 -9.43
C THR A 65 -10.40 -6.66 -10.33
N LEU A 66 -9.19 -7.22 -10.40
CA LEU A 66 -8.91 -8.46 -11.15
C LEU A 66 -9.68 -9.67 -10.60
N MET A 67 -9.94 -9.71 -9.31
CA MET A 67 -10.72 -10.78 -8.65
C MET A 67 -12.24 -10.55 -8.67
N GLY A 68 -12.72 -9.48 -9.32
CA GLY A 68 -14.15 -9.13 -9.34
C GLY A 68 -14.71 -8.66 -7.99
N MET A 69 -13.85 -8.30 -7.04
CA MET A 69 -14.23 -7.71 -5.77
C MET A 69 -14.29 -6.18 -5.90
N ALA A 70 -15.44 -5.61 -5.55
CA ALA A 70 -15.59 -4.16 -5.49
C ALA A 70 -14.76 -3.59 -4.32
N PRO A 71 -13.89 -2.59 -4.56
CA PRO A 71 -13.21 -1.86 -3.48
C PRO A 71 -14.26 -1.19 -2.58
N ARG A 72 -14.16 -1.37 -1.26
CA ARG A 72 -15.11 -0.79 -0.30
C ARG A 72 -14.62 0.58 0.14
N LEU A 73 -14.45 1.50 -0.81
CA LEU A 73 -14.07 2.86 -0.50
C LEU A 73 -15.11 3.46 0.48
N PRO A 74 -14.72 3.92 1.67
CA PRO A 74 -15.59 4.75 2.48
C PRO A 74 -15.87 6.01 1.66
N ARG A 75 -17.14 6.28 1.37
CA ARG A 75 -17.53 7.59 0.83
C ARG A 75 -17.15 8.64 1.87
N ARG A 76 -16.29 9.57 1.47
CA ARG A 76 -16.03 10.81 2.19
C ARG A 76 -17.33 11.55 2.48
#